data_AF-A0A947TGR8-F1
#
_entry.id   AF-A0A947TGR8-F1
#
_cell.length_a   1.000
_cell.length_b   1.000
_cell.length_c   1.000
_cell.angle_alpha   90.00
_cell.angle_beta   90.00
_cell.angle_gamma   90.00
#
_symmetry.space_group_name_H-M   'P 1'
#
loop_
_entity.id
_entity.type
_entity.pdbx_description
1 polymer ?
#
loop_
_entity_poly.entity_id
_entity_poly.type
_entity_poly.pdbx_seq_one_letter_code
_entity_poly.pdbx_strand_id
1 'polypeptide(L)' 'MRQKGDLPSKTCAACGLPFAWRKKWERDWEQVKFCSERCRRARAA' A
#
# COMPACT_ATOMS: atom_id res chain seq x y z
N MET A 1 -0.24 -15.05 23.10
CA MET A 1 0.66 -14.24 22.23
C MET A 1 -0.16 -13.62 21.12
N ARG A 2 -0.49 -12.32 21.18
CA ARG A 2 -1.12 -11.64 20.05
C ARG A 2 0.00 -11.22 19.10
N GLN A 3 0.20 -12.00 18.03
CA GLN A 3 1.18 -11.71 16.99
C GLN A 3 0.85 -10.34 16.37
N LYS A 4 1.69 -9.34 16.62
CA LYS A 4 1.61 -7.99 16.01
C LYS A 4 2.02 -7.99 14.52
N GLY A 5 1.95 -9.15 13.84
CA GLY A 5 2.63 -9.41 12.56
C GLY A 5 1.79 -9.27 11.29
N ASP A 6 0.47 -9.31 11.36
CA ASP A 6 -0.40 -9.37 10.18
C ASP A 6 -0.84 -7.98 9.70
N LEU A 7 0.13 -7.07 9.54
CA LEU A 7 -0.16 -5.86 8.76
C LEU A 7 -0.40 -6.30 7.31
N PRO A 8 -1.57 -6.00 6.73
CA PRO A 8 -1.88 -6.44 5.39
C PRO A 8 -0.83 -5.86 4.43
N SER A 9 -0.26 -6.71 3.58
CA SER A 9 0.63 -6.30 2.51
C SER A 9 -0.17 -6.30 1.20
N LYS A 10 0.07 -5.27 0.37
CA LYS A 10 -0.54 -5.14 -0.96
C LYS A 10 0.56 -5.02 -2.00
N THR A 11 0.25 -5.43 -3.22
CA THR A 11 1.15 -5.27 -4.37
C THR A 11 0.93 -3.92 -5.04
N CYS A 12 1.99 -3.18 -5.31
CA CYS A 12 1.91 -1.90 -6.01
C CYS A 12 1.56 -2.11 -7.49
N ALA A 13 0.46 -1.54 -7.96
CA ALA A 13 0.03 -1.66 -9.36
C ALA A 13 0.90 -0.89 -10.38
N ALA A 14 1.89 -0.12 -9.92
CA ALA A 14 2.82 0.60 -10.80
C ALA A 14 4.21 -0.05 -10.88
N CYS A 15 4.78 -0.46 -9.74
CA CYS A 15 6.13 -1.05 -9.70
C CYS A 15 6.15 -2.56 -9.41
N GLY A 16 4.99 -3.18 -9.13
CA GLY A 16 4.89 -4.61 -8.81
C GLY A 16 5.46 -4.99 -7.44
N LEU A 17 5.98 -4.04 -6.67
CA LEU A 17 6.60 -4.34 -5.37
C LEU A 17 5.53 -4.52 -4.27
N PRO A 18 5.68 -5.53 -3.39
CA PRO A 18 4.87 -5.66 -2.20
C PRO A 18 5.18 -4.53 -1.22
N PHE A 19 4.15 -3.96 -0.61
CA PHE A 19 4.28 -2.91 0.40
C PHE A 19 3.32 -3.17 1.56
N ALA A 20 3.81 -2.97 2.78
CA ALA A 20 3.04 -3.19 4.00
C ALA A 20 2.12 -2.00 4.30
N TRP A 21 0.99 -2.29 4.96
CA TRP A 21 0.11 -1.27 5.53
C TRP A 21 0.89 -0.25 6.37
N ARG A 22 0.50 1.02 6.25
CA ARG A 22 1.05 2.13 7.02
C ARG A 22 -0.08 2.85 7.72
N LYS A 23 0.17 3.37 8.92
CA LYS A 23 -0.82 4.11 9.72
C LYS A 23 -1.49 5.27 8.96
N LYS A 24 -0.76 5.93 8.06
CA LYS A 24 -1.31 6.99 7.19
C LYS A 24 -2.41 6.53 6.23
N TRP A 25 -2.55 5.22 6.04
CA TRP A 25 -3.54 4.61 5.14
C TRP A 25 -4.71 3.99 5.89
N GLU A 26 -4.81 4.18 7.20
CA GLU A 26 -5.89 3.61 8.01
C GLU A 26 -7.29 3.89 7.43
N ARG A 27 -7.51 5.07 6.87
CA ARG A 27 -8.81 5.50 6.33
C ARG A 27 -9.06 5.09 4.87
N ASP A 28 -7.99 4.95 4.08
CA ASP A 28 -8.08 4.78 2.63
C ASP A 28 -7.41 3.50 2.13
N TRP A 29 -7.04 2.58 3.03
CA TRP A 29 -6.25 1.39 2.69
C TRP A 29 -6.84 0.58 1.55
N GLU A 30 -8.17 0.45 1.49
CA GLU A 30 -8.88 -0.23 0.40
C GLU A 30 -8.61 0.41 -0.98
N GLN A 31 -8.51 1.74 -1.02
CA GLN A 31 -8.22 2.52 -2.22
C GLN A 31 -6.72 2.59 -2.54
N VAL A 32 -5.84 2.30 -1.58
CA VAL A 32 -4.38 2.34 -1.76
C VAL A 32 -3.91 1.10 -2.55
N LYS A 33 -3.62 1.32 -3.84
CA LYS A 33 -3.04 0.33 -4.78
C LYS A 33 -1.56 0.60 -5.10
N PHE A 34 -0.98 1.63 -4.50
CA PHE A 34 0.36 2.13 -4.85
C PHE A 34 1.21 2.34 -3.61
N CYS A 35 2.48 1.91 -3.65
CA CYS A 35 3.40 2.04 -2.52
C CYS A 35 3.76 3.49 -2.20
N SER A 36 3.65 4.39 -3.18
CA SER A 36 4.06 5.80 -3.10
C SER A 36 3.18 6.68 -3.97
N GLU A 37 3.12 7.97 -3.65
CA GLU A 37 2.38 8.95 -4.45
C GLU A 37 2.97 9.10 -5.86
N ARG A 38 4.31 9.00 -5.99
CA ARG A 38 4.99 8.95 -7.29
C ARG A 38 4.45 7.85 -8.18
N CYS A 39 4.25 6.64 -7.63
CA CYS A 39 3.68 5.50 -8.36
C CYS A 39 2.20 5.70 -8.70
N ARG A 40 1.44 6.38 -7.83
CA ARG A 40 0.05 6.77 -8.12
C ARG A 40 -0.01 7.76 -9.29
N ARG A 41 0.83 8.80 -9.27
CA ARG A 41 0.88 9.83 -10.33
C ARG A 41 1.41 9.27 -11.66
N ALA A 42 2.39 8.36 -11.62
CA ALA A 42 3.00 7.77 -12.82
C ALA A 42 2.04 6.92 -13.67
N ARG A 43 0.98 6.37 -13.08
CA ARG A 43 -0.04 5.55 -13.79
C ARG A 43 -1.29 6.34 -14.18
N ALA A 44 -1.34 7.63 -13.86
CA ALA A 44 -2.43 8.54 -14.25
C ALA A 44 -2.10 9.35 -15.52
N ALA A 45 -0.97 9.04 -16.17
CA ALA A 45 -0.62 9.45 -17.53
C ALA A 45 -0.93 8.29 -18.48
#